data_AF-A0A2D7TXT5-F1
#
_entry.id   AF-A0A2D7TXT5-F1
#
_cell.length_a   1.000
_cell.length_b   1.000
_cell.length_c   1.000
_cell.angle_alpha   90.00
_cell.angle_beta   90.00
_cell.angle_gamma   90.00
#
_symmetry.space_group_name_H-M   'P 1'
#
loop_
_entity.id
_entity.type
_entity.pdbx_description
1 polymer ?
#
loop_
_entity_poly.entity_id
_entity_poly.type
_entity_poly.pdbx_seq_one_letter_code
_entity_poly.pdbx_strand_id
1 'polypeptide(L)'
;MVKRRKKDPRKGTGKKPKGSGRRLYTDENPKDTVRIKFATIKDARATVRKVKRVRKSYARKIQILTVGEQRARVMGKKTVASIFKSAKAGLRKKHGKKKKS
;
A
#
# COMPACT_ATOMS: atom_id res chain seq x y z
N MET A 1 -22.88 37.96 22.74
CA MET A 1 -22.33 37.74 21.37
C MET A 1 -22.12 36.25 21.13
N VAL A 2 -23.03 35.57 20.42
CA VAL A 2 -22.91 34.11 20.20
C VAL A 2 -21.77 33.84 19.23
N LYS A 3 -20.68 33.24 19.72
CA LYS A 3 -19.48 32.91 18.94
C LYS A 3 -19.88 31.95 17.80
N ARG A 4 -19.91 32.45 16.55
CA ARG A 4 -20.20 31.63 15.36
C ARG A 4 -19.29 30.41 15.34
N ARG A 5 -19.87 29.21 15.30
CA ARG A 5 -19.12 27.94 15.24
C ARG A 5 -18.29 27.93 13.96
N LYS A 6 -16.98 27.69 14.09
CA LYS A 6 -16.06 27.63 12.94
C LYS A 6 -16.50 26.49 12.02
N LYS A 7 -16.61 26.76 10.72
CA LYS A 7 -17.00 25.75 9.72
C LYS A 7 -16.07 24.55 9.80
N ASP A 8 -16.64 23.34 9.70
CA ASP A 8 -15.86 22.11 9.66
C ASP A 8 -14.80 22.17 8.55
N PRO A 9 -13.57 21.68 8.80
CA PRO A 9 -12.53 21.63 7.78
C PRO A 9 -12.98 20.73 6.62
N ARG A 10 -12.71 21.15 5.37
CA ARG A 10 -13.08 20.38 4.16
C ARG A 10 -12.32 19.05 4.04
N LYS A 11 -11.14 18.98 4.66
CA LYS A 11 -10.29 17.79 4.71
C LYS A 11 -10.22 17.35 6.17
N GLY A 12 -10.23 16.04 6.42
CA GLY A 12 -10.04 15.53 7.77
C GLY A 12 -8.71 15.99 8.36
N THR A 13 -8.71 16.10 9.68
CA THR A 13 -7.59 16.66 10.44
C THR A 13 -6.97 15.59 11.34
N GLY A 14 -7.50 14.37 11.33
CA GLY A 14 -7.14 13.27 12.25
C GLY A 14 -7.51 13.52 13.72
N LYS A 15 -7.78 14.78 14.09
CA LYS A 15 -8.22 15.25 15.41
C LYS A 15 -9.59 15.93 15.28
N LYS A 16 -10.47 15.76 16.28
CA LYS A 16 -11.77 16.45 16.35
C LYS A 16 -11.53 17.96 16.48
N PRO A 17 -11.99 18.80 15.53
CA PRO A 17 -11.87 20.25 15.67
C PRO A 17 -12.67 20.76 16.88
N LYS A 18 -12.11 21.70 17.65
CA LYS A 18 -12.88 22.39 18.72
C LYS A 18 -14.07 23.12 18.09
N GLY A 19 -15.29 22.78 18.51
CA GLY A 19 -16.54 23.32 17.97
C GLY A 19 -17.18 22.54 16.82
N SER A 20 -16.62 21.39 16.42
CA SER A 20 -17.21 20.48 15.42
C SER A 20 -17.98 19.32 16.07
N GLY A 21 -19.12 18.95 15.48
CA GLY A 21 -19.92 17.79 15.93
C GLY A 21 -19.29 16.44 15.56
N ARG A 22 -18.42 16.38 14.56
CA ARG A 22 -17.90 15.12 13.98
C ARG A 22 -16.38 15.01 14.02
N ARG A 23 -15.87 13.78 14.17
CA ARG A 23 -14.46 13.44 13.94
C ARG A 23 -14.25 13.27 12.43
N LEU A 24 -13.60 14.24 11.79
CA LEU A 24 -13.18 14.08 10.39
C LEU A 24 -11.83 13.37 10.36
N TYR A 25 -11.84 12.05 10.22
CA TYR A 25 -10.64 11.25 9.96
C TYR A 25 -10.12 11.57 8.56
N THR A 26 -8.85 11.93 8.47
CA THR A 26 -8.06 11.72 7.26
C THR A 26 -7.15 10.55 7.56
N ASP A 27 -7.60 9.35 7.23
CA ASP A 27 -6.68 8.21 7.17
C ASP A 27 -5.91 8.17 5.86
N GLU A 28 -6.29 8.98 4.89
CA GLU A 28 -5.66 8.93 3.58
C GLU A 28 -4.47 9.88 3.52
N ASN A 29 -3.33 9.42 4.03
CA ASN A 29 -2.05 9.85 3.49
C ASN A 29 -1.76 9.03 2.22
N PRO A 30 -2.10 9.51 1.01
CA PRO A 30 -1.92 8.74 -0.22
C PRO A 30 -0.45 8.42 -0.50
N LYS A 31 0.51 9.11 0.15
CA LYS A 31 1.95 8.88 -0.01
C LYS A 31 2.37 7.45 0.36
N ASP A 32 1.64 6.78 1.25
CA ASP A 32 1.94 5.40 1.69
C ASP A 32 1.18 4.31 0.96
N THR A 33 0.32 4.72 0.03
CA THR A 33 -0.43 3.81 -0.83
C THR A 33 0.40 3.43 -2.06
N VAL A 34 0.33 2.16 -2.44
CA VAL A 34 0.89 1.67 -3.70
C VAL A 34 -0.22 0.94 -4.44
N ARG A 35 -0.60 1.46 -5.61
CA ARG A 35 -1.62 0.81 -6.45
C ARG A 35 -1.09 -0.51 -7.01
N ILE A 36 -1.80 -1.60 -6.74
CA ILE A 36 -1.49 -2.97 -7.16
C ILE A 36 -2.50 -3.36 -8.23
N LYS A 37 -2.03 -3.73 -9.43
CA LYS A 37 -2.87 -4.37 -10.45
C LYS A 37 -2.50 -5.86 -10.55
N PHE A 38 -3.51 -6.73 -10.57
CA PHE A 38 -3.34 -8.18 -10.62
C PHE A 38 -4.40 -8.89 -11.48
N ALA A 39 -5.13 -8.13 -12.31
CA ALA A 39 -6.18 -8.67 -13.18
C ALA A 39 -5.59 -9.63 -14.23
N THR A 40 -4.50 -9.21 -14.89
CA THR A 40 -3.79 -9.99 -15.90
C THR A 40 -2.35 -10.31 -15.49
N ILE A 41 -1.71 -11.24 -16.21
CA ILE A 41 -0.28 -11.56 -16.06
C ILE A 41 0.58 -10.32 -16.33
N LYS A 42 0.24 -9.54 -17.37
CA LYS A 42 0.94 -8.30 -17.73
C LYS A 42 0.89 -7.29 -16.59
N ASP A 43 -0.29 -7.12 -15.99
CA ASP A 43 -0.48 -6.23 -14.84
C ASP A 43 0.34 -6.66 -13.62
N ALA A 44 0.38 -7.96 -13.34
CA ALA A 44 1.15 -8.51 -12.23
C ALA A 44 2.65 -8.22 -12.40
N ARG A 45 3.18 -8.46 -13.60
CA ARG A 45 4.59 -8.16 -13.95
C ARG A 45 4.89 -6.67 -13.83
N ALA A 46 3.99 -5.80 -14.32
CA ALA A 46 4.13 -4.35 -14.22
C ALA A 46 4.12 -3.88 -12.76
N THR A 47 3.22 -4.44 -11.94
CA THR A 47 3.15 -4.16 -10.50
C THR A 47 4.42 -4.58 -9.79
N VAL A 48 4.95 -5.78 -10.05
CA VAL A 48 6.23 -6.24 -9.49
C VAL A 48 7.37 -5.29 -9.86
N ARG A 49 7.47 -4.86 -11.13
CA ARG A 49 8.48 -3.89 -11.58
C ARG A 49 8.37 -2.56 -10.84
N LYS A 50 7.14 -2.05 -10.67
CA LYS A 50 6.86 -0.83 -9.90
C LYS A 50 7.30 -0.96 -8.45
N VAL A 51 6.93 -2.06 -7.76
CA VAL A 51 7.27 -2.29 -6.34
C VAL A 51 8.77 -2.44 -6.13
N LYS A 52 9.51 -3.04 -7.07
CA LYS A 52 10.97 -3.11 -6.98
C LYS A 52 11.61 -1.72 -7.03
N ARG A 53 11.08 -0.81 -7.85
CA ARG A 53 11.60 0.55 -8.08
C ARG A 53 11.17 1.59 -7.05
N VAL A 54 10.01 1.43 -6.42
CA VAL A 54 9.50 2.43 -5.47
C VAL A 54 10.47 2.64 -4.30
N ARG A 55 10.63 3.90 -3.86
CA ARG A 55 11.39 4.29 -2.67
C ARG A 55 10.60 3.98 -1.39
N LYS A 56 10.42 2.69 -1.10
CA LYS A 56 9.84 2.18 0.15
C LYS A 56 10.80 1.18 0.79
N SER A 57 10.68 0.99 2.11
CA SER A 57 11.50 0.04 2.86
C SER A 57 11.34 -1.39 2.30
N TYR A 58 12.36 -2.23 2.52
CA TYR A 58 12.33 -3.63 2.10
C TYR A 58 11.11 -4.35 2.68
N ALA A 59 10.83 -4.18 3.98
CA ALA A 59 9.67 -4.75 4.64
C ALA A 59 8.36 -4.33 3.95
N ARG A 60 8.22 -3.05 3.61
CA ARG A 60 7.02 -2.54 2.92
C ARG A 60 6.85 -3.15 1.52
N LYS A 61 7.95 -3.34 0.78
CA LYS A 61 7.90 -4.01 -0.54
C LYS A 61 7.41 -5.46 -0.40
N ILE A 62 7.87 -6.19 0.61
CA ILE A 62 7.43 -7.56 0.88
C ILE A 62 5.94 -7.62 1.23
N GLN A 63 5.45 -6.71 2.09
CA GLN A 63 4.03 -6.62 2.44
C GLN A 63 3.15 -6.42 1.20
N ILE A 64 3.50 -5.46 0.34
CA ILE A 64 2.76 -5.17 -0.89
C ILE A 64 2.66 -6.41 -1.78
N LEU A 65 3.78 -7.11 -2.00
CA LEU A 65 3.80 -8.31 -2.81
C LEU A 65 3.01 -9.47 -2.18
N THR A 66 3.01 -9.58 -0.85
CA THR A 66 2.21 -10.60 -0.14
C THR A 66 0.72 -10.36 -0.30
N VAL A 67 0.26 -9.10 -0.19
CA VAL A 67 -1.15 -8.75 -0.43
C VAL A 67 -1.55 -9.08 -1.87
N GLY A 68 -0.69 -8.76 -2.86
CA GLY A 68 -0.93 -9.12 -4.26
C GLY A 68 -1.04 -10.64 -4.49
N GLU A 69 -0.16 -11.43 -3.86
CA GLU A 69 -0.22 -12.90 -3.91
C GLU A 69 -1.50 -13.46 -3.29
N GLN A 70 -1.87 -13.00 -2.10
CA GLN A 70 -3.07 -13.47 -1.39
C GLN A 70 -4.33 -13.18 -2.20
N ARG A 71 -4.49 -11.94 -2.68
CA ARG A 71 -5.63 -11.57 -3.53
C ARG A 71 -5.70 -12.40 -4.80
N ALA A 72 -4.56 -12.65 -5.45
CA ALA A 72 -4.51 -13.51 -6.63
C ALA A 72 -4.88 -14.97 -6.32
N ARG A 73 -4.50 -15.50 -5.14
CA ARG A 73 -4.89 -16.85 -4.71
C ARG A 73 -6.38 -16.96 -4.44
N VAL A 74 -6.95 -16.01 -3.68
CA VAL A 74 -8.38 -15.97 -3.38
C VAL A 74 -9.20 -15.94 -4.67
N MET A 75 -8.73 -15.21 -5.67
CA MET A 75 -9.36 -15.11 -6.99
C MET A 75 -9.03 -16.28 -7.94
N GLY A 76 -8.37 -17.35 -7.48
CA GLY A 76 -8.02 -18.51 -8.31
C GLY A 76 -6.95 -18.26 -9.39
N LYS A 77 -6.32 -17.09 -9.43
CA LYS A 77 -5.33 -16.70 -10.44
C LYS A 77 -3.95 -17.27 -10.13
N LYS A 78 -3.77 -18.58 -10.25
CA LYS A 78 -2.54 -19.33 -9.90
C LYS A 78 -1.26 -18.74 -10.50
N THR A 79 -1.26 -18.43 -11.80
CA THR A 79 -0.09 -17.86 -12.50
C THR A 79 0.28 -16.48 -11.97
N VAL A 80 -0.71 -15.64 -11.69
CA VAL A 80 -0.51 -14.31 -11.11
C VAL A 80 0.06 -14.42 -9.70
N ALA A 81 -0.49 -15.32 -8.87
CA ALA A 81 0.03 -15.57 -7.53
C ALA A 81 1.50 -16.06 -7.56
N SER A 82 1.85 -16.93 -8.51
CA SER A 82 3.22 -17.41 -8.70
C SER A 82 4.20 -16.28 -9.02
N ILE A 83 3.79 -15.30 -9.85
CA ILE A 83 4.62 -14.13 -10.18
C ILE A 83 4.95 -13.31 -8.92
N PHE A 84 3.96 -13.05 -8.07
CA PHE A 84 4.17 -12.33 -6.81
C PHE A 84 5.04 -13.15 -5.83
N LYS A 85 4.82 -14.46 -5.73
CA LYS A 85 5.62 -15.38 -4.90
C LYS A 85 7.10 -15.34 -5.31
N SER A 86 7.38 -15.48 -6.61
CA SER A 86 8.74 -15.43 -7.18
C SER A 86 9.40 -14.07 -6.96
N ALA A 87 8.64 -12.98 -7.10
CA ALA A 87 9.16 -11.64 -6.81
C ALA A 87 9.60 -11.45 -5.36
N LYS A 88 8.83 -11.99 -4.39
CA LYS A 88 9.22 -11.97 -2.96
C LYS A 88 10.47 -12.78 -2.69
N ALA A 89 10.55 -13.99 -3.24
CA ALA A 89 11.74 -14.84 -3.08
C ALA A 89 13.00 -14.14 -3.59
N GLY A 90 12.93 -13.49 -4.76
CA GLY A 90 14.04 -12.71 -5.31
C GLY A 90 14.46 -11.54 -4.40
N LEU A 91 13.50 -10.79 -3.84
CA LEU A 91 13.80 -9.70 -2.90
C LEU A 91 14.42 -10.22 -1.59
N ARG A 92 13.91 -11.32 -1.04
CA ARG A 92 14.47 -11.97 0.17
C ARG A 92 15.92 -12.38 -0.04
N LYS A 93 16.21 -13.06 -1.15
CA LYS A 93 17.58 -13.46 -1.50
C LYS A 93 18.51 -12.25 -1.64
N LYS A 94 18.08 -11.20 -2.37
CA LYS A 94 18.90 -9.99 -2.57
C LYS A 94 19.19 -9.28 -1.25
N HIS A 95 18.19 -9.15 -0.38
CA HIS A 95 18.36 -8.52 0.93
C HIS A 95 19.24 -9.35 1.87
N GLY A 96 19.08 -10.67 1.87
CA GLY A 96 19.93 -11.58 2.64
C GLY A 96 21.40 -11.52 2.21
N LYS A 97 21.68 -11.49 0.91
CA LYS A 97 23.06 -11.31 0.40
C LYS A 97 23.68 -9.99 0.87
N LYS A 98 22.93 -8.89 0.79
CA LYS A 98 23.40 -7.56 1.22
C LYS A 98 23.67 -7.44 2.73
N LYS A 99 23.11 -8.34 3.54
CA LYS A 99 23.41 -8.41 4.99
C LYS A 99 24.66 -9.24 5.30
N LYS A 100 25.10 -10.09 4.37
CA LYS A 100 26.25 -10.98 4.53
C LYS A 100 27.54 -10.38 3.95
N SER A 101 27.41 -9.44 3.02
CA SER A 101 28.46 -8.54 2.55
C SER A 101 28.69 -7.43 3.55
#